data_AF-A0A7C3QIE1-F1
#
_entry.id   AF-A0A7C3QIE1-F1
#
_cell.length_a   1.000
_cell.length_b   1.000
_cell.length_c   1.000
_cell.angle_alpha   90.00
_cell.angle_beta   90.00
_cell.angle_gamma   90.00
#
_symmetry.space_group_name_H-M   'P 1'
#
loop_
_entity.id
_entity.type
_entity.pdbx_description
1 polymer ?
#
loop_
_entity_poly.entity_id
_entity_poly.type
_entity_poly.pdbx_seq_one_letter_code
_entity_poly.pdbx_strand_id
1 'polypeptide(L)'
;LIAKVQDEGGHGLYIYCGTETLGTDRSELIDQYLYGTAKYSSIFNYPTLTWADIGVIGWLVDGAAIVNQTMLAHASYGPYARAMIRICKEENFHKRQGYELCATLARGTPAQKAMVQDAVNRWWWPSLMMFGPHDTNSPHSADLLRWKVKQKSNDDLRQRFVNLTVPQAQAIGLTLPDPDLKLDEASGEWTFGEIDWSEFNAVIAGNGPMNRERIAARRKAHEEGAWVREAAAAYAAKHQPAAGQAA
;
A
#
# COMPACT_ATOMS: atom_id res chain seq x y z
N LEU A 1 13.48 -3.49 8.86
CA LEU A 1 13.18 -3.78 7.44
C LEU A 1 12.74 -5.23 7.24
N ILE A 2 13.58 -6.24 7.54
CA ILE A 2 13.23 -7.66 7.32
C ILE A 2 11.89 -8.04 7.99
N ALA A 3 11.69 -7.68 9.26
CA ALA A 3 10.43 -7.93 9.97
C ALA A 3 9.22 -7.31 9.27
N LYS A 4 9.33 -6.07 8.78
CA LYS A 4 8.26 -5.40 8.02
C LYS A 4 7.90 -6.16 6.75
N VAL A 5 8.89 -6.54 5.95
CA VAL A 5 8.66 -7.25 4.68
C VAL A 5 8.13 -8.67 4.92
N GLN A 6 8.54 -9.31 6.01
CA GLN A 6 7.96 -10.58 6.46
C GLN A 6 6.46 -10.42 6.75
N ASP A 7 6.08 -9.38 7.51
CA ASP A 7 4.68 -9.12 7.84
C ASP A 7 3.87 -8.76 6.58
N GLU A 8 4.42 -7.99 5.64
CA GLU A 8 3.78 -7.74 4.33
C GLU A 8 3.45 -9.05 3.57
N GLY A 9 4.34 -10.04 3.66
CA GLY A 9 4.10 -11.39 3.14
C GLY A 9 2.91 -12.07 3.81
N GLY A 10 2.79 -11.94 5.14
CA GLY A 10 1.65 -12.42 5.92
C GLY A 10 0.35 -11.69 5.64
N HIS A 11 0.38 -10.37 5.50
CA HIS A 11 -0.79 -9.53 5.20
C HIS A 11 -1.40 -9.93 3.86
N GLY A 12 -0.57 -10.19 2.85
CA GLY A 12 -1.03 -10.73 1.56
C GLY A 12 -1.81 -12.03 1.73
N LEU A 13 -1.34 -12.96 2.58
CA LEU A 13 -2.05 -14.21 2.87
C LEU A 13 -3.42 -13.96 3.52
N TYR A 14 -3.52 -13.05 4.49
CA TYR A 14 -4.81 -12.71 5.11
C TYR A 14 -5.82 -12.17 4.10
N ILE A 15 -5.38 -11.34 3.16
CA ILE A 15 -6.25 -10.77 2.12
C ILE A 15 -6.69 -11.86 1.12
N TYR A 16 -5.78 -12.73 0.68
CA TYR A 16 -6.15 -13.87 -0.17
C TYR A 16 -7.19 -14.76 0.53
N CYS A 17 -6.93 -15.19 1.77
CA CYS A 17 -7.89 -16.00 2.52
C CYS A 17 -9.25 -15.32 2.70
N GLY A 18 -9.28 -14.00 2.92
CA GLY A 18 -10.53 -13.23 3.03
C GLY A 18 -11.27 -13.08 1.70
N THR A 19 -10.56 -13.16 0.57
CA THR A 19 -11.16 -13.07 -0.77
C THR A 19 -11.64 -14.44 -1.25
N GLU A 20 -10.96 -15.52 -0.88
CA GLU A 20 -11.40 -16.89 -1.16
C GLU A 20 -12.77 -17.20 -0.56
N THR A 21 -13.16 -16.54 0.54
CA THR A 21 -14.51 -16.68 1.10
C THR A 21 -15.62 -16.06 0.24
N LEU A 22 -15.27 -15.36 -0.85
CA LEU A 22 -16.20 -14.88 -1.89
C LEU A 22 -16.31 -15.86 -3.06
N GLY A 23 -15.61 -17.00 -3.02
CA GLY A 23 -15.73 -18.08 -4.02
C GLY A 23 -14.76 -18.01 -5.20
N THR A 24 -13.67 -17.23 -5.10
CA THR A 24 -12.58 -17.22 -6.08
C THR A 24 -11.37 -17.98 -5.53
N ASP A 25 -10.55 -18.56 -6.40
CA ASP A 25 -9.31 -19.24 -6.00
C ASP A 25 -8.14 -18.25 -5.97
N ARG A 26 -7.25 -18.40 -4.98
CA ARG A 26 -6.03 -17.60 -4.91
C ARG A 26 -5.16 -17.71 -6.17
N SER A 27 -5.08 -18.88 -6.81
CA SER A 27 -4.30 -19.05 -8.05
C SER A 27 -4.85 -18.17 -9.16
N GLU A 28 -6.18 -18.06 -9.28
CA GLU A 28 -6.81 -17.19 -10.26
C GLU A 28 -6.49 -15.72 -9.97
N LEU A 29 -6.54 -15.29 -8.71
CA LEU A 29 -6.16 -13.93 -8.34
C LEU A 29 -4.68 -13.62 -8.62
N ILE A 30 -3.79 -14.60 -8.41
CA ILE A 30 -2.37 -14.49 -8.75
C ILE A 30 -2.20 -14.35 -10.26
N ASP A 31 -2.90 -15.14 -11.06
CA ASP A 31 -2.85 -15.04 -12.53
C ASP A 31 -3.38 -13.69 -13.02
N GLN A 32 -4.49 -13.21 -12.45
CA GLN A 32 -5.03 -11.90 -12.77
C GLN A 32 -4.03 -10.77 -12.46
N TYR A 33 -3.31 -10.88 -11.32
CA TYR A 33 -2.24 -9.95 -10.96
C TYR A 33 -1.04 -10.03 -11.92
N LEU A 34 -0.55 -11.25 -12.21
CA LEU A 34 0.63 -11.46 -13.03
C LEU A 34 0.37 -11.07 -14.48
N TYR A 35 -0.80 -11.37 -15.03
CA TYR A 35 -1.13 -11.20 -16.44
C TYR A 35 -2.01 -9.98 -16.74
N GLY A 36 -2.24 -9.14 -15.72
CA GLY A 36 -2.63 -7.74 -15.90
C GLY A 36 -4.13 -7.45 -15.97
N THR A 37 -4.98 -8.37 -15.49
CA THR A 37 -6.42 -8.12 -15.36
C THR A 37 -6.81 -7.59 -13.98
N ALA A 38 -5.93 -7.71 -12.98
CA ALA A 38 -6.06 -7.08 -11.67
C ALA A 38 -4.96 -6.02 -11.43
N LYS A 39 -5.33 -4.93 -10.75
CA LYS A 39 -4.40 -3.85 -10.35
C LYS A 39 -3.79 -4.10 -8.98
N TYR A 40 -2.68 -3.43 -8.72
CA TYR A 40 -2.07 -3.26 -7.40
C TYR A 40 -1.86 -1.76 -7.12
N SER A 41 -1.55 -1.41 -5.88
CA SER A 41 -1.42 0.01 -5.48
C SER A 41 -0.40 0.75 -6.36
N SER A 42 -0.78 1.95 -6.82
CA SER A 42 0.03 2.81 -7.70
C SER A 42 1.42 3.08 -7.12
N ILE A 43 1.51 3.22 -5.80
CA ILE A 43 2.73 3.60 -5.06
C ILE A 43 3.92 2.64 -5.26
N PHE A 44 3.66 1.36 -5.55
CA PHE A 44 4.73 0.38 -5.73
C PHE A 44 5.43 0.51 -7.10
N ASN A 45 4.96 1.42 -7.97
CA ASN A 45 5.56 1.70 -9.27
C ASN A 45 6.64 2.79 -9.23
N TYR A 46 6.97 3.29 -8.06
CA TYR A 46 8.06 4.27 -7.88
C TYR A 46 9.34 3.57 -7.39
N PRO A 47 10.53 4.04 -7.82
CA PRO A 47 11.80 3.41 -7.47
C PRO A 47 12.31 3.86 -6.09
N THR A 48 12.92 2.93 -5.34
CA THR A 48 13.67 3.21 -4.11
C THR A 48 15.13 3.49 -4.45
N LEU A 49 15.52 4.77 -4.51
CA LEU A 49 16.84 5.18 -5.00
C LEU A 49 17.90 5.28 -3.90
N THR A 50 17.47 5.55 -2.66
CA THR A 50 18.36 5.71 -1.51
C THR A 50 17.83 4.97 -0.29
N TRP A 51 18.62 4.93 0.78
CA TRP A 51 18.16 4.40 2.06
C TRP A 51 17.01 5.23 2.66
N ALA A 52 16.97 6.54 2.41
CA ALA A 52 15.91 7.38 2.95
C ALA A 52 14.54 7.04 2.36
N ASP A 53 14.47 6.55 1.11
CA ASP A 53 13.25 6.04 0.49
C ASP A 53 12.60 4.95 1.34
N ILE A 54 13.39 4.08 1.98
CA ILE A 54 12.88 3.01 2.85
C ILE A 54 12.18 3.59 4.09
N GLY A 55 12.75 4.64 4.67
CA GLY A 55 12.13 5.36 5.79
C GLY A 55 10.86 6.09 5.36
N VAL A 56 10.90 6.77 4.22
CA VAL A 56 9.77 7.54 3.69
C VAL A 56 8.62 6.62 3.28
N ILE A 57 8.89 5.45 2.72
CA ILE A 57 7.86 4.41 2.50
C ILE A 57 7.26 3.97 3.83
N GLY A 58 8.10 3.62 4.82
CA GLY A 58 7.60 3.27 6.14
C GLY A 58 6.81 4.40 6.82
N TRP A 59 7.07 5.66 6.52
CA TRP A 59 6.36 6.78 7.15
C TRP A 59 5.14 7.25 6.37
N LEU A 60 5.34 7.72 5.13
CA LEU A 60 4.30 8.32 4.29
C LEU A 60 3.41 7.26 3.66
N VAL A 61 4.00 6.25 3.03
CA VAL A 61 3.27 5.22 2.27
C VAL A 61 2.47 4.32 3.21
N ASP A 62 3.10 3.77 4.25
CA ASP A 62 2.37 3.02 5.28
C ASP A 62 1.41 3.94 6.06
N GLY A 63 1.77 5.22 6.27
CA GLY A 63 0.88 6.19 6.90
C GLY A 63 -0.42 6.38 6.11
N ALA A 64 -0.32 6.49 4.79
CA ALA A 64 -1.47 6.57 3.91
C ALA A 64 -2.27 5.26 3.91
N ALA A 65 -1.58 4.11 3.87
CA ALA A 65 -2.21 2.80 3.97
C ALA A 65 -3.01 2.65 5.27
N ILE A 66 -2.45 3.03 6.42
CA ILE A 66 -3.11 2.95 7.73
C ILE A 66 -4.36 3.83 7.78
N VAL A 67 -4.30 5.07 7.26
CA VAL A 67 -5.48 5.95 7.22
C VAL A 67 -6.63 5.29 6.46
N ASN A 68 -6.33 4.66 5.32
CA ASN A 68 -7.32 3.94 4.52
C ASN A 68 -7.79 2.65 5.20
N GLN A 69 -6.87 1.77 5.59
CA GLN A 69 -7.14 0.45 6.17
C GLN A 69 -7.89 0.53 7.51
N THR A 70 -7.61 1.56 8.33
CA THR A 70 -8.34 1.77 9.59
C THR A 70 -9.83 1.95 9.33
N MET A 71 -10.22 2.64 8.25
CA MET A 71 -11.62 2.77 7.88
C MET A 71 -12.20 1.47 7.30
N LEU A 72 -11.38 0.69 6.59
CA LEU A 72 -11.77 -0.63 6.06
C LEU A 72 -11.95 -1.70 7.15
N ALA A 73 -11.35 -1.52 8.33
CA ALA A 73 -11.63 -2.35 9.52
C ALA A 73 -13.10 -2.27 9.98
N HIS A 74 -13.87 -1.30 9.46
CA HIS A 74 -15.30 -1.14 9.68
C HIS A 74 -16.14 -1.46 8.43
N ALA A 75 -15.55 -2.07 7.40
CA ALA A 75 -16.26 -2.47 6.19
C ALA A 75 -17.37 -3.50 6.49
N SER A 76 -18.41 -3.51 5.66
CA SER A 76 -19.58 -4.38 5.81
C SER A 76 -19.29 -5.88 5.65
N TYR A 77 -18.23 -6.25 4.93
CA TYR A 77 -17.86 -7.65 4.74
C TYR A 77 -16.93 -8.15 5.85
N GLY A 78 -17.45 -9.03 6.70
CA GLY A 78 -16.78 -9.49 7.92
C GLY A 78 -15.37 -10.07 7.74
N PRO A 79 -15.11 -10.99 6.80
CA PRO A 79 -13.76 -11.50 6.54
C PRO A 79 -12.76 -10.39 6.22
N TYR A 80 -13.15 -9.44 5.36
CA TYR A 80 -12.30 -8.31 4.98
C TYR A 80 -12.03 -7.38 6.17
N ALA A 81 -13.07 -6.97 6.91
CA ALA A 81 -12.93 -6.12 8.08
C ALA A 81 -11.99 -6.73 9.16
N ARG A 82 -12.13 -8.05 9.43
CA ARG A 82 -11.27 -8.74 10.41
C ARG A 82 -9.81 -8.88 9.96
N ALA A 83 -9.57 -9.07 8.67
CA ALA A 83 -8.21 -9.03 8.12
C ALA A 83 -7.58 -7.65 8.33
N MET A 84 -8.32 -6.58 8.02
CA MET A 84 -7.87 -5.20 8.24
C MET A 84 -7.57 -4.89 9.71
N ILE A 85 -8.34 -5.43 10.67
CA ILE A 85 -8.04 -5.25 12.11
C ILE A 85 -6.65 -5.83 12.48
N ARG A 86 -6.29 -6.99 11.93
CA ARG A 86 -4.98 -7.61 12.20
C ARG A 86 -3.86 -6.83 11.53
N ILE A 87 -4.03 -6.55 10.24
CA ILE A 87 -3.06 -5.79 9.43
C ILE A 87 -2.80 -4.42 10.07
N CYS A 88 -3.83 -3.66 10.45
CA CYS A 88 -3.66 -2.36 11.10
C CYS A 88 -2.88 -2.44 12.44
N LYS A 89 -3.03 -3.53 13.21
CA LYS A 89 -2.27 -3.70 14.47
C LYS A 89 -0.77 -3.89 14.21
N GLU A 90 -0.43 -4.62 13.17
CA GLU A 90 0.95 -4.93 12.77
C GLU A 90 1.59 -3.73 12.05
N GLU A 91 0.89 -3.13 11.06
CA GLU A 91 1.42 -2.00 10.26
C GLU A 91 1.67 -0.73 11.07
N ASN A 92 0.88 -0.44 12.11
CA ASN A 92 1.06 0.77 12.90
C ASN A 92 2.41 0.80 13.64
N PHE A 93 2.94 -0.37 14.01
CA PHE A 93 4.29 -0.51 14.56
C PHE A 93 5.34 -0.17 13.50
N HIS A 94 5.27 -0.78 12.31
CA HIS A 94 6.23 -0.54 11.23
C HIS A 94 6.20 0.91 10.75
N LYS A 95 5.02 1.53 10.73
CA LYS A 95 4.85 2.94 10.37
C LYS A 95 5.60 3.87 11.32
N ARG A 96 5.57 3.56 12.62
CA ARG A 96 6.36 4.30 13.62
C ARG A 96 7.86 4.14 13.37
N GLN A 97 8.33 2.92 13.08
CA GLN A 97 9.75 2.68 12.79
C GLN A 97 10.23 3.41 11.54
N GLY A 98 9.39 3.52 10.50
CA GLY A 98 9.69 4.31 9.30
C GLY A 98 9.87 5.80 9.63
N TYR A 99 8.98 6.37 10.44
CA TYR A 99 9.10 7.75 10.91
C TYR A 99 10.37 7.98 11.74
N GLU A 100 10.72 7.06 12.64
CA GLU A 100 11.93 7.16 13.45
C GLU A 100 13.22 7.12 12.62
N LEU A 101 13.23 6.35 11.53
CA LEU A 101 14.32 6.35 10.55
C LEU A 101 14.44 7.73 9.90
N CYS A 102 13.35 8.30 9.38
CA CYS A 102 13.34 9.64 8.79
C CYS A 102 13.80 10.70 9.79
N ALA A 103 13.30 10.64 11.02
CA ALA A 103 13.66 11.56 12.09
C ALA A 103 15.17 11.46 12.45
N THR A 104 15.74 10.27 12.39
CA THR A 104 17.18 10.05 12.60
C THR A 104 18.01 10.68 11.49
N LEU A 105 17.61 10.50 10.23
CA LEU A 105 18.30 11.14 9.09
C LEU A 105 18.17 12.66 9.14
N ALA A 106 16.99 13.19 9.47
CA ALA A 106 16.73 14.62 9.57
C ALA A 106 17.51 15.32 10.70
N ARG A 107 17.93 14.58 11.73
CA ARG A 107 18.84 15.07 12.79
C ARG A 107 20.31 14.77 12.53
N GLY A 108 20.63 14.07 11.45
CA GLY A 108 21.97 13.62 11.12
C GLY A 108 22.84 14.69 10.44
N THR A 109 23.83 14.21 9.69
CA THR A 109 24.73 15.03 8.86
C THR A 109 23.98 15.79 7.76
N PRO A 110 24.55 16.86 7.18
CA PRO A 110 23.94 17.56 6.05
C PRO A 110 23.57 16.62 4.88
N ALA A 111 24.41 15.61 4.59
CA ALA A 111 24.13 14.62 3.55
C ALA A 111 22.92 13.74 3.88
N GLN A 112 22.75 13.34 5.15
CA GLN A 112 21.58 12.57 5.58
C GLN A 112 20.29 13.40 5.52
N LYS A 113 20.36 14.68 5.92
CA LYS A 113 19.23 15.62 5.82
C LYS A 113 18.79 15.82 4.37
N ALA A 114 19.76 16.05 3.48
CA ALA A 114 19.49 16.20 2.05
C ALA A 114 18.88 14.92 1.45
N MET A 115 19.40 13.75 1.82
CA MET A 115 18.89 12.45 1.35
C MET A 115 17.42 12.22 1.76
N VAL A 116 17.05 12.51 3.01
CA VAL A 116 15.66 12.33 3.45
C VAL A 116 14.72 13.39 2.87
N GLN A 117 15.18 14.62 2.70
CA GLN A 117 14.38 15.65 2.04
C GLN A 117 14.12 15.29 0.57
N ASP A 118 15.13 14.81 -0.17
CA ASP A 118 14.97 14.33 -1.54
C ASP A 118 13.96 13.16 -1.64
N ALA A 119 14.05 12.20 -0.72
CA ALA A 119 13.07 11.12 -0.67
C ALA A 119 11.65 11.64 -0.40
N VAL A 120 11.46 12.56 0.56
CA VAL A 120 10.14 13.18 0.80
C VAL A 120 9.63 13.90 -0.44
N ASN A 121 10.49 14.62 -1.16
CA ASN A 121 10.12 15.32 -2.38
C ASN A 121 9.55 14.39 -3.45
N ARG A 122 10.15 13.19 -3.61
CA ARG A 122 9.73 12.21 -4.61
C ARG A 122 8.51 11.39 -4.20
N TRP A 123 8.32 11.14 -2.90
CA TRP A 123 7.29 10.22 -2.41
C TRP A 123 6.01 10.90 -1.89
N TRP A 124 6.01 12.22 -1.67
CA TRP A 124 4.84 12.96 -1.18
C TRP A 124 3.61 12.77 -2.08
N TRP A 125 3.67 13.26 -3.33
CA TRP A 125 2.52 13.20 -4.25
C TRP A 125 2.07 11.78 -4.56
N PRO A 126 2.97 10.80 -4.81
CA PRO A 126 2.59 9.40 -4.94
C PRO A 126 1.83 8.85 -3.72
N SER A 127 2.18 9.28 -2.49
CA SER A 127 1.47 8.85 -1.28
C SER A 127 0.04 9.41 -1.24
N LEU A 128 -0.17 10.64 -1.70
CA LEU A 128 -1.52 11.24 -1.81
C LEU A 128 -2.37 10.56 -2.88
N MET A 129 -1.75 10.09 -3.97
CA MET A 129 -2.41 9.33 -5.03
C MET A 129 -2.91 7.95 -4.58
N MET A 130 -2.41 7.40 -3.47
CA MET A 130 -2.85 6.10 -2.93
C MET A 130 -4.33 6.08 -2.53
N PHE A 131 -4.89 7.23 -2.19
CA PHE A 131 -6.30 7.36 -1.84
C PHE A 131 -7.22 7.26 -3.05
N GLY A 132 -6.68 7.18 -4.28
CA GLY A 132 -7.45 7.07 -5.51
C GLY A 132 -7.84 8.44 -6.11
N PRO A 133 -8.65 8.44 -7.18
CA PRO A 133 -9.06 9.66 -7.86
C PRO A 133 -9.96 10.53 -6.96
N HIS A 134 -10.14 11.80 -7.34
CA HIS A 134 -11.14 12.69 -6.76
C HIS A 134 -12.53 12.02 -6.74
N ASP A 135 -13.36 12.36 -5.76
CA ASP A 135 -14.66 11.71 -5.56
C ASP A 135 -15.58 11.83 -6.77
N THR A 136 -15.51 12.96 -7.50
CA THR A 136 -16.25 13.18 -8.76
C THR A 136 -15.84 12.25 -9.89
N ASN A 137 -14.64 11.65 -9.80
CA ASN A 137 -14.02 10.84 -10.84
C ASN A 137 -13.83 9.37 -10.37
N SER A 138 -14.52 8.95 -9.31
CA SER A 138 -14.43 7.61 -8.73
C SER A 138 -15.67 6.77 -9.05
N PRO A 139 -15.67 5.96 -10.13
CA PRO A 139 -16.86 5.28 -10.63
C PRO A 139 -17.44 4.26 -9.64
N HIS A 140 -16.61 3.73 -8.73
CA HIS A 140 -17.03 2.74 -7.74
C HIS A 140 -17.48 3.36 -6.41
N SER A 141 -17.21 4.66 -6.16
CA SER A 141 -17.46 5.26 -4.85
C SER A 141 -18.93 5.16 -4.42
N ALA A 142 -19.88 5.38 -5.33
CA ALA A 142 -21.30 5.37 -5.02
C ALA A 142 -21.78 4.02 -4.46
N ASP A 143 -21.46 2.92 -5.14
CA ASP A 143 -21.85 1.58 -4.70
C ASP A 143 -21.08 1.14 -3.45
N LEU A 144 -19.78 1.41 -3.38
CA LEU A 144 -18.95 1.03 -2.24
C LEU A 144 -19.38 1.75 -0.95
N LEU A 145 -19.80 3.01 -1.03
CA LEU A 145 -20.38 3.75 0.10
C LEU A 145 -21.76 3.21 0.46
N ARG A 146 -22.64 2.99 -0.53
CA ARG A 146 -23.99 2.44 -0.32
C ARG A 146 -23.94 1.09 0.40
N TRP A 147 -23.03 0.20 -0.01
CA TRP A 147 -22.85 -1.12 0.58
C TRP A 147 -21.94 -1.11 1.81
N LYS A 148 -21.45 0.05 2.23
CA LYS A 148 -20.54 0.21 3.39
C LYS A 148 -19.27 -0.65 3.26
N VAL A 149 -18.82 -0.93 2.03
CA VAL A 149 -17.49 -1.48 1.78
C VAL A 149 -16.44 -0.40 2.01
N LYS A 150 -16.75 0.82 1.59
CA LYS A 150 -16.01 2.05 1.86
C LYS A 150 -16.81 2.90 2.88
N GLN A 151 -16.15 3.45 3.89
CA GLN A 151 -16.79 4.22 4.97
C GLN A 151 -16.67 5.74 4.81
N LYS A 152 -15.62 6.19 4.11
CA LYS A 152 -15.24 7.59 3.90
C LYS A 152 -14.79 7.76 2.46
N SER A 153 -14.96 8.95 1.92
CA SER A 153 -14.63 9.25 0.52
C SER A 153 -13.11 9.19 0.26
N ASN A 154 -12.68 9.25 -1.01
CA ASN A 154 -11.23 9.26 -1.30
C ASN A 154 -10.62 10.56 -0.79
N ASP A 155 -11.32 11.68 -1.01
CA ASP A 155 -10.87 13.01 -0.63
C ASP A 155 -10.91 13.21 0.89
N ASP A 156 -11.92 12.68 1.59
CA ASP A 156 -11.98 12.66 3.07
C ASP A 156 -10.73 12.01 3.69
N LEU A 157 -10.34 10.85 3.15
CA LEU A 157 -9.18 10.10 3.65
C LEU A 157 -7.87 10.80 3.32
N ARG A 158 -7.77 11.38 2.11
CA ARG A 158 -6.61 12.16 1.70
C ARG A 158 -6.43 13.40 2.57
N GLN A 159 -7.50 14.16 2.81
CA GLN A 159 -7.48 15.35 3.67
C GLN A 159 -7.04 14.98 5.09
N ARG A 160 -7.60 13.90 5.65
CA ARG A 160 -7.18 13.38 6.96
C ARG A 160 -5.69 13.03 6.98
N PHE A 161 -5.19 12.38 5.94
CA PHE A 161 -3.77 12.04 5.85
C PHE A 161 -2.88 13.29 5.82
N VAL A 162 -3.24 14.31 5.03
CA VAL A 162 -2.51 15.59 4.98
C VAL A 162 -2.51 16.24 6.36
N ASN A 163 -3.67 16.38 7.01
CA ASN A 163 -3.80 16.97 8.34
C ASN A 163 -2.95 16.28 9.41
N LEU A 164 -2.80 14.95 9.33
CA LEU A 164 -1.96 14.18 10.25
C LEU A 164 -0.46 14.29 9.93
N THR A 165 -0.10 14.42 8.66
CA THR A 165 1.26 14.23 8.17
C THR A 165 2.06 15.53 8.11
N VAL A 166 1.41 16.67 7.81
CA VAL A 166 2.09 17.97 7.80
C VAL A 166 2.74 18.29 9.15
N PRO A 167 2.05 18.15 10.31
CA PRO A 167 2.70 18.37 11.61
C PRO A 167 3.84 17.38 11.90
N GLN A 168 3.75 16.15 11.39
CA GLN A 168 4.82 15.15 11.53
C GLN A 168 6.07 15.59 10.75
N ALA A 169 5.93 16.11 9.53
CA ALA A 169 7.04 16.62 8.74
C ALA A 169 7.72 17.83 9.43
N GLN A 170 6.91 18.78 9.90
CA GLN A 170 7.37 19.96 10.63
C GLN A 170 8.15 19.56 11.91
N ALA A 171 7.66 18.56 12.65
CA ALA A 171 8.29 18.11 13.89
C ALA A 171 9.71 17.53 13.70
N ILE A 172 10.06 17.08 12.50
CA ILE A 172 11.41 16.60 12.16
C ILE A 172 12.18 17.54 11.24
N GLY A 173 11.66 18.76 10.99
CA GLY A 173 12.32 19.79 10.21
C GLY A 173 12.41 19.47 8.71
N LEU A 174 11.45 18.72 8.17
CA LEU A 174 11.33 18.47 6.73
C LEU A 174 10.22 19.32 6.12
N THR A 175 10.38 19.68 4.85
CA THR A 175 9.34 20.34 4.06
C THR A 175 8.64 19.33 3.16
N LEU A 176 7.41 19.65 2.75
CA LEU A 176 6.66 18.88 1.77
C LEU A 176 6.68 19.66 0.44
N PRO A 177 6.82 18.99 -0.72
CA PRO A 177 7.02 19.61 -2.03
C PRO A 177 5.71 20.16 -2.61
N ASP A 178 5.04 21.05 -1.87
CA ASP A 178 3.76 21.65 -2.24
C ASP A 178 3.76 23.14 -1.87
N PRO A 179 3.96 24.04 -2.84
CA PRO A 179 3.94 25.48 -2.61
C PRO A 179 2.58 26.03 -2.15
N ASP A 180 1.48 25.32 -2.44
CA ASP A 180 0.13 25.74 -2.08
C ASP A 180 -0.30 25.22 -0.70
N LEU A 181 0.56 24.44 -0.03
CA LEU A 181 0.33 23.88 1.28
C LEU A 181 0.26 24.97 2.35
N LYS A 182 -0.91 25.15 2.96
CA LYS A 182 -1.13 26.12 4.03
C LYS A 182 -2.22 25.68 5.01
N LEU A 183 -2.09 26.10 6.25
CA LEU A 183 -3.13 25.93 7.26
C LEU A 183 -4.24 26.95 6.98
N ASP A 184 -5.45 26.48 6.76
CA ASP A 184 -6.64 27.32 6.79
C ASP A 184 -7.09 27.48 8.25
N GLU A 185 -6.88 28.67 8.81
CA GLU A 185 -7.24 28.96 10.20
C GLU A 185 -8.74 28.85 10.48
N ALA A 186 -9.60 29.01 9.47
CA ALA A 186 -11.05 28.95 9.66
C ALA A 186 -11.55 27.51 9.87
N SER A 187 -11.01 26.56 9.10
CA SER A 187 -11.36 25.13 9.20
C SER A 187 -10.46 24.35 10.15
N GLY A 188 -9.24 24.84 10.41
CA GLY A 188 -8.19 24.10 11.11
C GLY A 188 -7.56 22.99 10.26
N GLU A 189 -7.84 22.96 8.96
CA GLU A 189 -7.33 21.96 8.03
C GLU A 189 -6.21 22.51 7.15
N TRP A 190 -5.34 21.62 6.67
CA TRP A 190 -4.32 21.96 5.69
C TRP A 190 -4.89 21.88 4.29
N THR A 191 -4.93 23.00 3.57
CA THR A 191 -5.18 23.01 2.12
C THR A 191 -3.90 22.63 1.40
N PHE A 192 -3.99 21.84 0.34
CA PHE A 192 -2.84 21.36 -0.46
C PHE A 192 -3.10 21.56 -1.97
N GLY A 193 -2.03 21.60 -2.75
CA GLY A 193 -2.07 21.84 -4.20
C GLY A 193 -2.70 20.72 -5.02
N GLU A 194 -2.83 20.95 -6.33
CA GLU A 194 -3.43 19.97 -7.25
C GLU A 194 -2.52 18.77 -7.49
N ILE A 195 -3.10 17.57 -7.42
CA ILE A 195 -2.43 16.32 -7.78
C ILE A 195 -2.30 16.23 -9.30
N ASP A 196 -1.14 15.78 -9.79
CA ASP A 196 -0.99 15.41 -11.19
C ASP A 196 -1.80 14.13 -11.51
N TRP A 197 -3.05 14.33 -11.90
CA TRP A 197 -3.94 13.24 -12.30
C TRP A 197 -3.51 12.58 -13.62
N SER A 198 -2.71 13.26 -14.44
CA SER A 198 -2.18 12.67 -15.68
C SER A 198 -1.12 11.60 -15.35
N GLU A 199 -0.23 11.88 -14.39
CA GLU A 199 0.71 10.91 -13.84
C GLU A 199 -0.04 9.74 -13.19
N PHE A 200 -1.01 10.02 -12.32
CA PHE A 200 -1.81 8.98 -11.66
C PHE A 200 -2.41 8.00 -12.68
N ASN A 201 -3.07 8.54 -13.73
CA ASN A 201 -3.69 7.74 -14.77
C ASN A 201 -2.67 6.93 -15.58
N ALA A 202 -1.51 7.51 -15.90
CA ALA A 202 -0.44 6.80 -16.59
C ALA A 202 0.08 5.61 -15.75
N VAL A 203 0.31 5.82 -14.45
CA VAL A 203 0.82 4.79 -13.54
C VAL A 203 -0.18 3.64 -13.38
N ILE A 204 -1.46 3.91 -13.14
CA ILE A 204 -2.46 2.84 -12.98
C ILE A 204 -2.79 2.12 -14.30
N ALA A 205 -2.45 2.71 -15.44
CA ALA A 205 -2.56 2.11 -16.77
C ALA A 205 -1.33 1.28 -17.17
N GLY A 206 -0.32 1.16 -16.30
CA GLY A 206 0.88 0.35 -16.57
C GLY A 206 2.05 1.12 -17.19
N ASN A 207 1.97 2.45 -17.28
CA ASN A 207 2.95 3.32 -17.92
C ASN A 207 3.73 4.21 -16.93
N GLY A 208 3.82 3.79 -15.66
CA GLY A 208 4.65 4.45 -14.65
C GLY A 208 6.09 3.93 -14.61
N PRO A 209 6.92 4.47 -13.71
CA PRO A 209 8.38 4.28 -13.74
C PRO A 209 8.86 2.83 -13.59
N MET A 210 8.15 2.01 -12.81
CA MET A 210 8.59 0.64 -12.49
C MET A 210 7.55 -0.44 -12.85
N ASN A 211 6.42 -0.11 -13.49
CA ASN A 211 5.33 -1.06 -13.70
C ASN A 211 5.79 -2.35 -14.41
N ARG A 212 6.63 -2.20 -15.44
CA ARG A 212 7.15 -3.32 -16.24
C ARG A 212 8.08 -4.18 -15.40
N GLU A 213 8.99 -3.56 -14.66
CA GLU A 213 9.96 -4.19 -13.79
C GLU A 213 9.28 -4.93 -12.64
N ARG A 214 8.23 -4.35 -12.02
CA ARG A 214 7.47 -4.99 -10.93
C ARG A 214 6.79 -6.27 -11.40
N ILE A 215 6.09 -6.22 -12.53
CA ILE A 215 5.41 -7.40 -13.07
C ILE A 215 6.42 -8.43 -13.58
N ALA A 216 7.47 -8.01 -14.29
CA ALA A 216 8.52 -8.91 -14.78
C ALA A 216 9.18 -9.68 -13.63
N ALA A 217 9.53 -9.01 -12.52
CA ALA A 217 10.11 -9.67 -11.36
C ALA A 217 9.17 -10.73 -10.74
N ARG A 218 7.87 -10.45 -10.69
CA ARG A 218 6.86 -11.37 -10.13
C ARG A 218 6.58 -12.55 -11.05
N ARG A 219 6.47 -12.32 -12.37
CA ARG A 219 6.36 -13.40 -13.36
C ARG A 219 7.57 -14.31 -13.32
N LYS A 220 8.78 -13.73 -13.35
CA LYS A 220 10.02 -14.49 -13.24
C LYS A 220 10.03 -15.39 -12.00
N ALA A 221 9.73 -14.85 -10.82
CA ALA A 221 9.66 -15.63 -9.59
C ALA A 221 8.58 -16.73 -9.64
N HIS A 222 7.44 -16.46 -10.27
CA HIS A 222 6.37 -17.44 -10.44
C HIS A 222 6.78 -18.57 -11.39
N GLU A 223 7.31 -18.24 -12.56
CA GLU A 223 7.72 -19.18 -13.61
C GLU A 223 8.93 -20.02 -13.17
N GLU A 224 10.00 -19.39 -12.68
CA GLU A 224 11.19 -20.10 -12.19
C GLU A 224 10.90 -20.93 -10.94
N GLY A 225 9.88 -20.57 -10.17
CA GLY A 225 9.41 -21.33 -9.01
C GLY A 225 8.46 -22.48 -9.34
N ALA A 226 8.09 -22.70 -10.61
CA ALA A 226 7.11 -23.72 -11.00
C ALA A 226 7.52 -25.12 -10.56
N TRP A 227 8.78 -25.51 -10.81
CA TRP A 227 9.30 -26.83 -10.46
C TRP A 227 9.22 -27.10 -8.94
N VAL A 228 9.36 -26.07 -8.10
CA VAL A 228 9.24 -26.22 -6.63
C VAL A 228 7.80 -26.55 -6.25
N ARG A 229 6.83 -25.84 -6.86
CA ARG A 229 5.40 -26.08 -6.62
C ARG A 229 4.97 -27.46 -7.11
N GLU A 230 5.43 -27.86 -8.29
CA GLU A 230 5.20 -29.19 -8.85
C GLU A 230 5.83 -30.29 -7.99
N ALA A 231 7.07 -30.11 -7.54
CA ALA A 231 7.74 -31.05 -6.65
C ALA A 231 6.99 -31.21 -5.32
N ALA A 232 6.52 -30.11 -4.72
CA ALA A 232 5.73 -30.14 -3.49
C ALA A 232 4.39 -30.88 -3.68
N ALA A 233 3.68 -30.62 -4.79
CA ALA A 233 2.43 -31.30 -5.12
C ALA A 233 2.64 -32.80 -5.35
N ALA A 234 3.67 -33.19 -6.11
CA ALA A 234 4.01 -34.58 -6.37
C ALA A 234 4.43 -35.33 -5.08
N TYR A 235 5.17 -34.66 -4.19
CA TYR A 235 5.50 -35.21 -2.89
C TYR A 235 4.26 -35.44 -2.04
N ALA A 236 3.35 -34.45 -1.96
CA ALA A 236 2.12 -34.56 -1.19
C ALA A 236 1.22 -35.70 -1.70
N ALA A 237 1.07 -35.85 -3.02
CA ALA A 237 0.28 -36.92 -3.63
C ALA A 237 0.78 -38.33 -3.26
N LYS A 238 2.09 -38.53 -3.12
CA LYS A 238 2.68 -39.82 -2.69
C LYS A 238 2.41 -40.15 -1.22
N HIS A 239 2.18 -39.14 -0.39
CA HIS A 239 2.01 -39.28 1.06
C HIS A 239 0.56 -39.14 1.51
N GLN A 240 -0.38 -38.96 0.56
CA GLN A 240 -1.79 -39.09 0.88
C GLN A 240 -2.08 -40.57 1.18
N PRO A 241 -2.60 -40.92 2.38
CA PRO A 241 -3.03 -42.28 2.64
C PRO A 241 -4.10 -42.65 1.61
N ALA A 242 -3.96 -43.83 1.00
CA ALA A 242 -4.96 -44.33 0.07
C ALA A 242 -6.33 -44.29 0.76
N ALA A 243 -7.26 -43.50 0.20
CA ALA A 243 -8.67 -43.56 0.59
C ALA A 243 -9.22 -44.92 0.17
N GLY A 244 -8.97 -45.94 0.98
CA GLY A 244 -9.21 -47.33 0.60
C GLY A 244 -8.60 -48.33 1.56
N GLN A 245 -8.91 -48.20 2.85
CA GLN A 245 -9.03 -49.31 3.82
C GLN A 245 -9.51 -48.75 5.17
N ALA A 246 -10.77 -48.35 5.23
CA ALA A 246 -11.55 -48.41 6.45
C ALA A 246 -12.76 -49.28 6.11
N ALA A 247 -12.64 -50.55 6.52
CA ALA A 247 -13.67 -51.58 6.44
C ALA A 247 -14.74 -51.37 7.51
#